data_AF-A0A6P2AQF2-F1
#
_entry.id   AF-A0A6P2AQF2-F1
#
_cell.length_a   1.000
_cell.length_b   1.000
_cell.length_c   1.000
_cell.angle_alpha   90.00
_cell.angle_beta   90.00
_cell.angle_gamma   90.00
#
_symmetry.space_group_name_H-M   'P 1'
#
loop_
_entity.id
_entity.type
_entity.pdbx_description
1 polymer ?
#
loop_
_entity_poly.entity_id
_entity_poly.type
_entity_poly.pdbx_seq_one_letter_code
_entity_poly.pdbx_strand_id
1 'polypeptide(L)'
;MQPVSKSRFRISAVCALALAGGLALTGCQSSPDDVSYGAIKRDLTPELITMHETHVDADRNMRTAGNQNLRMMFEDLGRLFLLDNPSTLRPNDPIFTSGNPR
;
A
#
# COMPACT_ATOMS: atom_id res chain seq x y z
N MET A 1 22.27 38.10 -22.49
CA MET A 1 21.38 37.48 -21.48
C MET A 1 20.02 37.22 -22.11
N GLN A 2 19.64 35.96 -22.32
CA GLN A 2 18.33 35.62 -22.90
C GLN A 2 17.21 35.67 -21.84
N PRO A 3 16.02 36.19 -22.16
CA PRO A 3 14.92 36.30 -21.19
C PRO A 3 14.27 34.93 -20.97
N VAL A 4 14.38 34.39 -19.77
CA VAL A 4 13.73 33.12 -19.39
C VAL A 4 12.22 33.35 -19.28
N SER A 5 11.46 32.67 -20.15
CA SER A 5 10.00 32.71 -20.16
C SER A 5 9.41 32.14 -18.86
N LYS A 6 8.59 32.95 -18.18
CA LYS A 6 7.91 32.67 -16.90
C LYS A 6 7.13 31.35 -16.88
N SER A 7 6.72 30.84 -18.06
CA SER A 7 6.00 29.57 -18.22
C SER A 7 6.89 28.35 -17.92
N ARG A 8 8.17 28.38 -18.34
CA ARG A 8 9.11 27.27 -18.13
C ARG A 8 9.51 27.11 -16.67
N PHE A 9 9.47 28.19 -15.90
CA PHE A 9 9.75 28.21 -14.47
C PHE A 9 8.63 27.54 -13.65
N ARG A 10 7.36 27.75 -14.03
CA ARG A 10 6.21 27.17 -13.33
C ARG A 10 6.13 25.64 -13.50
N ILE A 11 6.46 25.13 -14.68
CA ILE A 11 6.47 23.68 -14.95
C ILE A 11 7.57 22.99 -14.14
N SER A 12 8.75 23.60 -14.04
CA SER A 12 9.87 23.07 -13.22
C SER A 12 9.53 23.02 -11.73
N ALA A 13 8.82 24.02 -11.19
CA ALA A 13 8.45 24.06 -9.79
C ALA A 13 7.41 22.97 -9.42
N VAL A 14 6.47 22.67 -10.30
CA VAL A 14 5.46 21.61 -10.08
C VAL A 14 6.10 20.23 -10.10
N CYS A 15 7.03 19.96 -11.03
CA CYS A 15 7.75 18.68 -11.06
C CYS A 15 8.67 18.49 -9.84
N ALA A 16 9.30 19.55 -9.33
CA ALA A 16 10.14 19.48 -8.14
C ALA A 16 9.34 19.14 -6.87
N LEU A 17 8.13 19.70 -6.72
CA LEU A 17 7.23 19.37 -5.62
C LEU A 17 6.70 17.93 -5.71
N ALA A 18 6.38 17.45 -6.91
CA ALA A 18 5.90 16.07 -7.11
C ALA A 18 6.99 15.03 -6.79
N LEU A 19 8.25 15.29 -7.17
CA LEU A 19 9.39 14.43 -6.83
C LEU A 19 9.71 14.45 -5.33
N ALA A 20 9.70 15.62 -4.69
CA ALA A 20 9.92 15.73 -3.25
C ALA A 20 8.82 15.03 -2.43
N GLY A 21 7.56 15.09 -2.90
CA GLY A 21 6.45 14.36 -2.27
C GLY A 21 6.56 12.84 -2.43
N GLY A 22 7.03 12.35 -3.58
CA GLY A 22 7.20 10.91 -3.83
C GLY A 22 8.30 10.26 -2.98
N LEU A 23 9.39 10.99 -2.71
CA LEU A 23 10.52 10.52 -1.89
C LEU A 23 10.20 10.50 -0.39
N ALA A 24 9.25 11.32 0.08
CA ALA A 24 8.80 11.31 1.47
C ALA A 24 7.90 10.09 1.81
N LEU A 25 7.39 9.39 0.80
CA LEU A 25 6.53 8.22 0.95
C LEU A 25 7.30 6.89 0.90
N THR A 26 8.57 6.88 0.47
CA THR A 26 9.42 5.68 0.54
C THR A 26 10.01 5.59 1.94
N GLY A 27 9.21 5.05 2.87
CA GLY A 27 9.58 4.82 4.25
C GLY A 27 10.81 3.91 4.37
N CYS A 28 11.91 4.47 4.86
CA CYS A 28 13.01 3.72 5.42
C CYS A 28 12.57 3.25 6.82
N GLN A 29 11.80 2.16 6.89
CA GLN A 29 11.56 1.47 8.16
C GLN A 29 12.54 0.31 8.27
N SER A 30 13.31 0.28 9.36
CA SER A 30 13.99 -0.93 9.80
C SER A 30 12.94 -2.01 9.97
N SER A 31 13.02 -3.08 9.17
CA SER A 31 12.04 -4.17 9.19
C SER A 31 11.88 -4.71 10.61
N PRO A 32 10.73 -4.49 11.26
CA PRO A 32 10.44 -5.09 12.57
C PRO A 32 10.21 -6.60 12.47
N ASP A 33 10.06 -7.12 11.25
CA ASP A 33 10.04 -8.55 10.93
C ASP A 33 11.46 -9.05 10.56
N ASP A 34 12.49 -8.57 11.28
CA ASP A 34 13.86 -9.04 11.07
C ASP A 34 13.97 -10.51 11.50
N VAL A 35 13.97 -11.41 10.51
CA VAL A 35 14.21 -12.84 10.71
C VAL A 35 15.70 -13.16 10.86
N SER A 36 16.54 -12.16 11.13
CA SER A 36 17.95 -12.39 11.41
C SER A 36 18.11 -13.36 12.57
N TYR A 37 19.14 -14.19 12.47
CA TYR A 37 19.49 -15.16 13.51
C TYR A 37 19.66 -14.50 14.90
N GLY A 38 20.07 -13.23 14.92
CA GLY A 38 20.19 -12.44 16.14
C GLY A 38 18.86 -12.07 16.78
N ALA A 39 17.84 -11.74 15.99
CA ALA A 39 16.49 -11.46 16.47
C ALA A 39 15.82 -12.73 17.02
N ILE A 40 15.93 -13.85 16.29
CA ILE A 40 15.35 -15.15 16.70
C ILE A 40 15.98 -15.66 18.01
N LYS A 41 17.28 -15.42 18.25
CA LYS A 41 17.95 -15.88 19.48
C LYS A 41 17.60 -15.08 20.73
N ARG A 42 17.13 -13.84 20.59
CA ARG A 42 16.89 -12.96 21.75
C ARG A 42 15.56 -13.25 22.44
N ASP A 43 14.61 -13.85 21.72
CA ASP A 43 13.30 -14.21 22.25
C ASP A 43 12.78 -15.48 21.56
N LEU A 44 12.93 -16.63 22.23
CA LEU A 44 12.52 -17.95 21.72
C LEU A 44 11.05 -18.28 22.03
N THR A 45 10.40 -17.52 22.92
CA THR A 45 9.05 -17.81 23.42
C THR A 45 8.31 -16.49 23.62
N PRO A 46 7.76 -15.89 22.55
CA PRO A 46 7.07 -14.62 22.64
C PRO A 46 5.89 -14.72 23.62
N GLU A 47 5.76 -13.75 24.53
CA GLU A 47 4.67 -13.73 25.49
C GLU A 47 3.31 -13.48 24.84
N LEU A 48 2.30 -14.15 25.40
CA LEU A 48 0.90 -13.97 25.03
C LEU A 48 0.35 -12.72 25.74
N ILE A 49 -0.18 -11.77 24.98
CA ILE A 49 -0.87 -10.58 25.52
C ILE A 49 -2.34 -10.84 25.82
N THR A 50 -2.93 -11.75 25.06
CA THR A 50 -4.30 -12.24 25.23
C THR A 50 -4.27 -13.77 25.21
N MET A 51 -5.41 -14.43 25.41
CA MET A 51 -5.46 -15.89 25.49
C MET A 51 -4.97 -16.62 24.22
N HIS A 52 -4.79 -15.91 23.10
CA HIS A 52 -4.50 -16.50 21.78
C HIS A 52 -3.60 -15.64 20.86
N GLU A 53 -3.07 -14.51 21.31
CA GLU A 53 -2.33 -13.56 20.45
C GLU A 53 -1.05 -13.11 21.17
N THR A 54 0.06 -13.08 20.43
CA THR A 54 1.33 -12.47 20.87
C THR A 54 1.42 -11.01 20.44
N HIS A 55 2.37 -10.24 20.98
CA HIS A 55 2.61 -8.86 20.55
C HIS A 55 2.87 -8.73 19.03
N VAL A 56 3.60 -9.68 18.46
CA VAL A 56 3.98 -9.69 17.04
C VAL A 56 2.78 -10.00 16.15
N ASP A 57 1.88 -10.89 16.60
CA ASP A 57 0.66 -11.23 15.87
C ASP A 57 -0.28 -10.01 15.78
N ALA A 58 -0.41 -9.24 16.85
CA ALA A 58 -1.23 -8.03 16.88
C ALA A 58 -0.72 -6.96 15.92
N ASP A 59 0.59 -6.72 15.92
CA ASP A 59 1.23 -5.76 15.01
C ASP A 59 1.12 -6.20 13.55
N ARG A 60 1.32 -7.50 13.27
CA ARG A 60 1.09 -8.08 11.94
C ARG A 60 -0.36 -7.92 11.49
N ASN A 61 -1.32 -8.18 12.36
CA ASN A 61 -2.74 -8.03 12.06
C ASN A 61 -3.09 -6.57 11.72
N MET A 62 -2.58 -5.60 12.49
CA MET A 62 -2.76 -4.17 12.20
C MET A 62 -2.16 -3.77 10.85
N ARG A 63 -0.97 -4.28 10.49
CA ARG A 63 -0.37 -4.02 9.17
C ARG A 63 -1.16 -4.62 8.03
N THR A 64 -1.62 -5.86 8.19
CA THR A 64 -2.45 -6.53 7.19
C THR A 64 -3.77 -5.79 7.00
N ALA A 65 -4.45 -5.41 8.08
CA ALA A 65 -5.67 -4.63 8.03
C ALA A 65 -5.44 -3.26 7.37
N GLY A 66 -4.34 -2.57 7.70
CA GLY A 66 -3.98 -1.31 7.06
C GLY A 66 -3.78 -1.44 5.54
N ASN A 67 -3.09 -2.49 5.08
CA ASN A 67 -2.87 -2.75 3.65
C ASN A 67 -4.20 -3.03 2.92
N GLN A 68 -5.04 -3.87 3.51
CA GLN A 68 -6.37 -4.18 2.96
C GLN A 68 -7.26 -2.94 2.90
N ASN A 69 -7.31 -2.16 3.98
CA ASN A 69 -8.09 -0.93 4.04
C ASN A 69 -7.63 0.10 3.01
N LEU A 70 -6.32 0.24 2.81
CA LEU A 70 -5.78 1.14 1.80
C LEU A 70 -6.13 0.67 0.39
N ARG A 71 -6.10 -0.63 0.11
CA ARG A 71 -6.55 -1.18 -1.17
C ARG A 71 -8.03 -0.88 -1.42
N MET A 72 -8.89 -1.15 -0.43
CA MET A 72 -10.32 -0.84 -0.51
C MET A 72 -10.57 0.66 -0.70
N MET A 73 -9.81 1.53 -0.03
CA MET A 73 -9.92 2.97 -0.21
C MET A 73 -9.61 3.40 -1.65
N PHE A 74 -8.58 2.82 -2.27
CA PHE A 74 -8.25 3.13 -3.66
C PHE A 74 -9.28 2.56 -4.66
N GLU A 75 -9.84 1.39 -4.38
CA GLU A 75 -10.95 0.82 -5.16
C GLU A 75 -12.19 1.72 -5.08
N ASP A 76 -12.57 2.18 -3.89
CA ASP A 76 -13.69 3.11 -3.70
C ASP A 76 -13.43 4.45 -4.37
N LEU A 77 -12.20 4.97 -4.32
CA LEU A 77 -11.82 6.20 -5.00
C LEU A 77 -11.91 6.06 -6.53
N GLY A 78 -11.46 4.92 -7.07
CA GLY A 78 -11.61 4.56 -8.48
C GLY A 78 -13.07 4.52 -8.91
N ARG A 79 -13.95 3.98 -8.06
CA ARG A 79 -15.40 3.96 -8.28
C ARG A 79 -16.04 5.35 -8.21
N LEU A 80 -15.63 6.20 -7.26
CA LEU A 80 -16.11 7.58 -7.13
C LEU A 80 -15.77 8.43 -8.36
N PHE A 81 -14.57 8.24 -8.94
CA PHE A 81 -14.14 8.95 -10.14
C PHE A 81 -14.47 8.23 -11.46
N LEU A 82 -15.19 7.10 -11.41
CA LEU A 82 -15.52 6.28 -12.59
C LEU A 82 -14.29 5.88 -13.42
N LEU A 83 -13.14 5.69 -12.76
CA LEU A 83 -11.90 5.24 -13.38
C LEU A 83 -11.78 3.70 -13.41
N ASP A 84 -12.66 3.01 -12.69
CA ASP A 84 -12.68 1.55 -12.58
C ASP A 84 -13.79 0.90 -13.43
N ASN A 85 -13.69 -0.41 -13.64
CA ASN A 85 -14.64 -1.16 -14.45
C ASN A 85 -16.04 -1.18 -13.81
N PRO A 86 -17.12 -1.05 -14.60
CA PRO A 86 -18.46 -1.10 -14.06
C PRO A 86 -18.73 -2.46 -13.41
N SER A 87 -19.19 -2.46 -12.16
CA SER A 87 -19.63 -3.66 -11.46
C SER A 87 -20.77 -4.31 -12.24
N THR A 88 -20.55 -5.52 -12.75
CA THR A 88 -21.58 -6.27 -13.47
C THR A 88 -22.66 -6.77 -12.50
N LEU A 89 -23.88 -6.22 -12.60
CA LEU A 89 -25.07 -6.67 -11.84
C LEU A 89 -25.65 -7.99 -12.42
N ARG A 90 -24.82 -8.96 -12.79
CA ARG A 90 -25.29 -10.20 -13.43
C ARG A 90 -25.54 -11.28 -12.36
N PRO A 91 -26.68 -12.01 -12.40
CA PRO A 91 -26.98 -13.06 -11.43
C PRO A 91 -25.99 -14.24 -11.40
N ASN A 92 -25.24 -14.49 -12.49
CA ASN A 92 -24.19 -15.50 -12.54
C ASN A 92 -23.02 -14.97 -13.38
N ASP A 93 -21.79 -15.23 -12.95
CA ASP A 93 -20.58 -14.96 -13.71
C ASP A 93 -20.54 -15.83 -14.98
N PRO A 94 -20.00 -15.34 -16.11
CA PRO A 94 -19.67 -16.23 -17.21
C PRO A 94 -18.58 -17.20 -16.71
N ILE A 95 -18.93 -18.48 -16.60
CA ILE A 95 -17.96 -19.53 -16.32
C ILE A 95 -16.91 -19.47 -17.43
N PHE A 96 -15.70 -19.02 -17.10
CA PHE A 96 -14.59 -19.00 -18.02
C PHE A 96 -14.11 -20.44 -18.25
N THR A 97 -14.63 -21.08 -19.30
CA THR A 97 -14.21 -22.41 -19.75
C THR A 97 -12.77 -22.44 -20.27
N SER A 98 -12.08 -21.30 -20.30
CA SER A 98 -10.67 -21.15 -20.68
C SER A 98 -9.67 -21.52 -19.58
N GLY A 99 -10.13 -22.02 -18.41
CA GLY A 99 -9.27 -22.57 -17.37
C GLY A 99 -8.38 -21.55 -16.64
N ASN A 100 -8.60 -20.24 -16.83
CA ASN A 100 -7.85 -19.19 -16.15
C ASN A 100 -8.83 -18.18 -15.53
N PRO A 101 -8.94 -18.10 -14.19
CA PRO A 101 -9.71 -17.06 -13.54
C PRO A 101 -9.01 -15.71 -13.77
N ARG A 102 -9.80 -14.68 -14.11
CA ARG A 102 -9.35 -13.29 -14.23
C ARG A 102 -9.92 -12.49 -13.08
#